data_AF-A0A2V1CMS7-F1
#
_entry.id   AF-A0A2V1CMS7-F1
#
_cell.length_a   1.000
_cell.length_b   1.000
_cell.length_c   1.000
_cell.angle_alpha   90.00
_cell.angle_beta   90.00
_cell.angle_gamma   90.00
#
_symmetry.space_group_name_H-M   'P 1'
#
loop_
_entity.id
_entity.type
_entity.pdbx_description
1 polymer ?
#
loop_
_entity_poly.entity_id
_entity_poly.type
_entity_poly.pdbx_seq_one_letter_code
_entity_poly.pdbx_strand_id
1 'polypeptide(L)'
;MAATPALLASSKSSSELVQAFDLFHANRALWLQIEADKRRIRDADKTALVQFETGQKRPGFTLFRKLPSDLRSEIWCLAAMESRVVEVIVIDTGKTVWVRQLFRFASNTLPAMLHVCFEARKVGLKLYTQINRYARERDDTTIIGRTFVNFNTDIILLETVDTVKRFSNSADAVLQGKNIVTDNCKHLAVVDGEAKTLPERLKSPLKLKFDELQTLYVVDKYTYMGASKTGNLTFVDTPEGSREQ
;
A
#
# COMPACT_ATOMS: atom_id res chain seq x y z
N MET A 1 -9.94 5.70 -36.17
CA MET A 1 -10.86 5.02 -35.24
C MET A 1 -10.53 5.53 -33.84
N ALA A 2 -11.41 6.35 -33.27
CA ALA A 2 -11.17 6.98 -31.96
C ALA A 2 -11.66 6.04 -30.85
N ALA A 3 -10.79 5.76 -29.88
CA ALA A 3 -11.12 4.96 -28.70
C ALA A 3 -11.96 5.79 -27.71
N THR A 4 -13.10 5.25 -27.31
CA THR A 4 -13.98 5.81 -26.27
C THR A 4 -13.36 5.57 -24.89
N PRO A 5 -13.20 6.58 -24.01
CA PRO A 5 -12.74 6.33 -22.65
C PRO A 5 -13.88 5.76 -21.81
N ALA A 6 -13.66 4.55 -21.28
CA ALA A 6 -14.57 3.91 -20.34
C ALA A 6 -14.62 4.71 -19.02
N LEU A 7 -15.82 5.19 -18.66
CA LEU A 7 -16.08 5.76 -17.35
C LEU A 7 -15.98 4.65 -16.29
N LEU A 8 -14.96 4.73 -15.45
CA LEU A 8 -14.86 3.97 -14.20
C LEU A 8 -15.96 4.44 -13.24
N ALA A 9 -17.08 3.72 -13.19
CA ALA A 9 -18.08 3.90 -12.15
C ALA A 9 -17.53 3.31 -10.85
N SER A 10 -17.19 4.19 -9.89
CA SER A 10 -16.87 3.79 -8.51
C SER A 10 -18.13 3.18 -7.87
N SER A 11 -18.07 1.89 -7.55
CA SER A 11 -19.11 1.20 -6.77
C SER A 11 -19.00 1.65 -5.31
N LYS A 12 -19.96 2.43 -4.84
CA LYS A 12 -20.07 2.77 -3.40
C LYS A 12 -20.35 1.50 -2.60
N SER A 13 -19.76 1.39 -1.42
CA SER A 13 -20.00 0.27 -0.52
C SER A 13 -21.43 0.30 0.04
N SER A 14 -21.99 -0.86 0.38
CA SER A 14 -23.35 -0.96 0.94
C SER A 14 -23.51 -0.15 2.23
N SER A 15 -22.46 -0.04 3.05
CA SER A 15 -22.45 0.75 4.28
C SER A 15 -22.59 2.25 4.03
N GLU A 16 -21.97 2.78 2.98
CA GLU A 16 -22.07 4.20 2.62
C GLU A 16 -23.48 4.58 2.15
N LEU A 17 -24.16 3.66 1.45
CA LEU A 17 -25.53 3.87 1.01
C LEU A 17 -26.50 3.91 2.18
N VAL A 18 -26.32 3.02 3.17
CA VAL A 18 -27.12 2.99 4.39
C VAL A 18 -26.95 4.29 5.19
N GLN A 19 -25.72 4.72 5.44
CA GLN A 19 -25.46 5.97 6.17
C GLN A 19 -26.03 7.21 5.46
N ALA A 20 -25.95 7.26 4.13
CA ALA A 20 -26.51 8.36 3.35
C ALA A 20 -28.04 8.39 3.41
N PHE A 21 -28.68 7.21 3.44
CA PHE A 21 -30.12 7.07 3.56
C PHE A 21 -30.62 7.51 4.95
N ASP A 22 -29.95 7.06 6.01
CA ASP A 22 -30.26 7.44 7.39
C ASP A 22 -30.13 8.95 7.59
N LEU A 23 -29.06 9.56 7.06
CA LEU A 23 -28.85 11.01 7.14
C LEU A 23 -29.92 11.79 6.36
N PHE A 24 -30.35 11.30 5.21
CA PHE A 24 -31.42 11.93 4.43
C PHE A 24 -32.74 11.97 5.20
N HIS A 25 -33.08 10.89 5.88
CA HIS A 25 -34.30 10.80 6.69
C HIS A 25 -34.21 11.61 7.99
N ALA A 26 -33.04 11.61 8.65
CA ALA A 26 -32.84 12.34 9.90
C ALA A 26 -32.72 13.86 9.69
N ASN A 27 -32.05 14.31 8.62
CA ASN A 27 -31.84 15.74 8.34
C ASN A 27 -31.66 16.01 6.85
N ARG A 28 -32.81 16.11 6.15
CA ARG A 28 -32.87 16.33 4.70
C ARG A 28 -32.14 17.59 4.24
N ALA A 29 -32.18 18.68 5.01
CA ALA A 29 -31.55 19.95 4.65
C ALA A 29 -30.02 19.82 4.64
N LEU A 30 -29.45 19.20 5.68
CA LEU A 30 -28.02 18.92 5.76
C LEU A 30 -27.58 17.98 4.63
N TRP A 31 -28.35 16.93 4.34
CA TRP A 31 -28.04 16.02 3.23
C TRP A 31 -28.02 16.74 1.88
N LEU A 32 -29.00 17.61 1.60
CA LEU A 32 -29.05 18.40 0.37
C LEU A 32 -27.85 19.34 0.25
N GLN A 33 -27.43 19.95 1.35
CA GLN A 33 -26.23 20.80 1.40
C GLN A 33 -24.98 19.97 1.09
N ILE A 34 -24.81 18.81 1.72
CA ILE A 34 -23.69 17.90 1.47
C ILE A 34 -23.65 17.46 0.00
N GLU A 35 -24.78 17.09 -0.60
CA GLU A 35 -24.81 16.68 -2.01
C GLU A 35 -24.57 17.85 -2.99
N ALA A 36 -25.00 19.06 -2.64
CA ALA A 36 -24.66 20.26 -3.40
C ALA A 36 -23.14 20.54 -3.34
N ASP A 37 -22.55 20.44 -2.15
CA ASP A 37 -21.11 20.60 -1.96
C ASP A 37 -20.29 19.53 -2.68
N LYS A 38 -20.70 18.25 -2.61
CA LYS A 38 -20.06 17.16 -3.37
C LYS A 38 -20.14 17.38 -4.88
N ARG A 39 -21.26 17.88 -5.41
CA ARG A 39 -21.38 18.22 -6.83
C ARG A 39 -20.41 19.34 -7.20
N ARG A 40 -20.39 20.43 -6.42
CA ARG A 40 -19.48 21.55 -6.64
C ARG A 40 -18.01 21.12 -6.63
N ILE A 41 -17.62 20.22 -5.71
CA ILE A 41 -16.25 19.67 -5.65
C ILE A 41 -15.94 18.87 -6.92
N ARG A 42 -16.84 17.97 -7.35
CA ARG A 42 -16.64 17.16 -8.57
C ARG A 42 -16.50 18.03 -9.84
N ASP A 43 -17.30 19.08 -9.95
CA ASP A 43 -17.24 19.99 -11.09
C ASP A 43 -15.95 20.83 -11.09
N ALA A 44 -15.49 21.25 -9.90
CA ALA A 44 -14.20 21.90 -9.74
C ALA A 44 -13.03 20.95 -10.10
N ASP A 45 -13.09 19.69 -9.69
CA ASP A 45 -12.06 18.67 -10.00
C ASP A 45 -11.99 18.39 -11.50
N LYS A 46 -13.14 18.25 -12.18
CA LYS A 46 -13.19 18.12 -13.65
C LYS A 46 -12.55 19.32 -14.35
N THR A 47 -12.84 20.52 -13.87
CA THR A 47 -12.24 21.75 -14.41
C THR A 47 -10.73 21.78 -14.19
N ALA A 48 -10.27 21.36 -13.01
CA ALA A 48 -8.85 21.27 -12.68
C ALA A 48 -8.09 20.23 -13.53
N LEU A 49 -8.73 19.11 -13.88
CA LEU A 49 -8.21 18.10 -14.81
C LEU A 49 -7.98 18.68 -16.21
N VAL A 50 -8.96 19.41 -16.75
CA VAL A 50 -8.83 20.08 -18.06
C VAL A 50 -7.73 21.16 -18.02
N GLN A 51 -7.62 21.90 -16.92
CA GLN A 51 -6.55 22.89 -16.72
C GLN A 51 -5.16 22.24 -16.65
N PHE A 52 -5.07 21.02 -16.08
CA PHE A 52 -3.82 20.26 -16.05
C PHE A 52 -3.39 19.82 -17.46
N GLU A 53 -4.31 19.30 -18.27
CA GLU A 53 -4.03 18.88 -19.64
C GLU A 53 -3.60 20.05 -20.54
N THR A 54 -4.10 21.25 -20.27
CA THR A 54 -3.78 22.48 -21.02
C THR A 54 -2.54 23.21 -20.51
N GLY A 55 -1.82 22.67 -19.52
CA GLY A 55 -0.60 23.26 -18.97
C GLY A 55 -0.82 24.53 -18.14
N GLN A 56 -2.06 24.86 -17.78
CA GLN A 56 -2.36 25.96 -16.88
C GLN A 56 -1.94 25.59 -15.44
N LYS A 57 -1.43 26.60 -14.71
CA LYS A 57 -0.94 26.45 -13.34
C LYS A 57 -2.06 25.87 -12.47
N ARG A 58 -1.86 24.68 -11.90
CA ARG A 58 -2.86 24.01 -11.06
C ARG A 58 -3.33 24.96 -9.95
N PRO A 59 -4.65 25.12 -9.72
CA PRO A 59 -5.11 25.71 -8.48
C PRO A 59 -4.58 24.84 -7.34
N GLY A 60 -3.72 25.40 -6.48
CA GLY A 60 -3.23 24.68 -5.32
C GLY A 60 -4.41 24.26 -4.43
N PHE A 61 -4.32 23.11 -3.76
CA PHE A 61 -5.30 22.69 -2.76
C PHE A 61 -5.17 23.56 -1.49
N THR A 62 -5.61 24.81 -1.61
CA THR A 62 -5.42 25.87 -0.60
C THR A 62 -6.39 25.75 0.56
N LEU A 63 -7.52 25.05 0.36
CA LEU A 63 -8.53 24.85 1.40
C LEU A 63 -8.03 24.02 2.58
N PHE A 64 -7.14 23.05 2.33
CA PHE A 64 -6.59 22.22 3.40
C PHE A 64 -5.95 23.05 4.50
N ARG A 65 -5.15 24.06 4.13
CA ARG A 65 -4.47 24.95 5.09
C ARG A 65 -5.42 25.82 5.91
N LYS A 66 -6.67 26.00 5.46
CA LYS A 66 -7.69 26.76 6.18
C LYS A 66 -8.40 25.93 7.23
N LEU A 67 -8.23 24.60 7.24
CA LEU A 67 -8.78 23.73 8.27
C LEU A 67 -8.03 23.93 9.60
N PRO A 68 -8.74 23.84 10.75
CA PRO A 68 -8.11 23.73 12.06
C PRO A 68 -7.01 22.66 12.08
N SER A 69 -5.96 22.88 12.87
CA SER A 69 -4.81 21.96 12.99
C SER A 69 -5.23 20.54 13.34
N ASP A 70 -6.26 20.40 14.17
CA ASP A 70 -6.71 19.12 14.69
C ASP A 70 -7.35 18.30 13.57
N LEU A 71 -8.19 18.93 12.74
CA LEU A 71 -8.79 18.28 11.57
C LEU A 71 -7.73 17.93 10.52
N ARG A 72 -6.73 18.78 10.29
CA ARG A 72 -5.62 18.45 9.38
C ARG A 72 -4.84 17.25 9.86
N SER A 73 -4.56 17.19 11.16
CA SER A 73 -3.86 16.06 11.78
C SER A 73 -4.67 14.78 11.65
N GLU A 74 -5.98 14.84 11.87
CA GLU A 74 -6.89 13.69 11.73
C GLU A 74 -6.93 13.18 10.28
N ILE A 75 -7.00 14.08 9.29
CA ILE A 75 -6.94 13.71 7.88
C ILE A 75 -5.62 12.99 7.56
N TRP A 76 -4.50 13.45 8.12
CA TRP A 76 -3.22 12.76 7.95
C TRP A 76 -3.15 11.42 8.66
N CYS A 77 -3.77 11.27 9.83
CA CYS A 77 -3.90 9.97 10.50
C CYS A 77 -4.70 9.00 9.63
N LEU A 78 -5.83 9.43 9.06
CA LEU A 78 -6.65 8.62 8.14
C LEU A 78 -5.88 8.25 6.87
N ALA A 79 -5.16 9.20 6.27
CA ALA A 79 -4.33 8.94 5.09
C ALA A 79 -3.21 7.92 5.39
N ALA A 80 -2.66 7.91 6.60
CA ALA A 80 -1.65 6.92 7.01
C ALA A 80 -2.23 5.50 7.21
N MET A 81 -3.56 5.38 7.35
CA MET A 81 -4.25 4.09 7.44
C MET A 81 -4.54 3.48 6.07
N GLU A 82 -4.30 4.20 4.98
CA GLU A 82 -4.42 3.66 3.64
C GLU A 82 -3.36 2.56 3.43
N SER A 83 -3.83 1.32 3.30
CA SER A 83 -2.98 0.17 3.04
C SER A 83 -2.29 0.27 1.69
N ARG A 84 -1.03 -0.14 1.64
CA ARG A 84 -0.27 -0.30 0.40
C ARG A 84 0.59 -1.55 0.44
N VAL A 85 1.04 -1.96 -0.73
CA VAL A 85 1.92 -3.12 -0.89
C VAL A 85 3.38 -2.69 -0.84
N VAL A 86 4.15 -3.35 0.03
CA VAL A 86 5.58 -3.16 0.17
C VAL A 86 6.26 -4.44 -0.30
N GLU A 87 6.75 -4.41 -1.55
CA GLU A 87 7.37 -5.57 -2.19
C GLU A 87 8.80 -5.79 -1.72
N VAL A 88 9.10 -7.04 -1.37
CA VAL A 88 10.45 -7.53 -1.04
C VAL A 88 10.94 -8.42 -2.17
N ILE A 89 12.06 -8.02 -2.77
CA ILE A 89 12.72 -8.73 -3.87
C ILE A 89 14.02 -9.37 -3.39
N VAL A 90 14.29 -10.55 -3.94
CA VAL A 90 15.54 -11.27 -3.72
C VAL A 90 16.60 -10.69 -4.64
N ILE A 91 17.76 -10.32 -4.08
CA ILE A 91 18.95 -10.00 -4.85
C ILE A 91 19.79 -11.28 -4.91
N ASP A 92 19.83 -11.91 -6.09
CA ASP A 92 20.82 -12.95 -6.34
C ASP A 92 22.17 -12.29 -6.64
N THR A 93 23.13 -12.45 -5.74
CA THR A 93 24.49 -11.90 -5.88
C THR A 93 25.42 -12.78 -6.72
N GLY A 94 24.93 -13.89 -7.28
CA GLY A 94 25.67 -14.70 -8.24
C GLY A 94 26.69 -15.68 -7.64
N LYS A 95 26.53 -16.95 -8.03
CA LYS A 95 27.56 -18.00 -8.19
C LYS A 95 28.57 -18.25 -7.07
N THR A 96 28.13 -18.40 -5.82
CA THR A 96 28.79 -19.37 -4.93
C THR A 96 27.75 -20.12 -4.11
N VAL A 97 27.95 -21.42 -3.92
CA VAL A 97 27.00 -22.38 -3.30
C VAL A 97 26.67 -22.04 -1.82
N TRP A 98 27.34 -21.02 -1.27
CA TRP A 98 27.24 -20.56 0.12
C TRP A 98 26.83 -19.10 0.29
N VAL A 99 26.38 -18.43 -0.78
CA VAL A 99 26.09 -17.00 -0.70
C VAL A 99 24.75 -16.76 -0.01
N ARG A 100 24.80 -16.02 1.10
CA ARG A 100 23.64 -15.43 1.76
C ARG A 100 22.81 -14.68 0.73
N GLN A 101 21.55 -15.06 0.56
CA GLN A 101 20.63 -14.29 -0.28
C GLN A 101 20.31 -12.98 0.42
N LEU A 102 20.56 -11.88 -0.28
CA LEU A 102 20.21 -10.56 0.19
C LEU A 102 18.77 -10.24 -0.24
N PHE A 103 18.05 -9.55 0.63
CA PHE A 103 16.71 -9.06 0.35
C PHE A 103 16.76 -7.55 0.27
N ARG A 104 16.02 -6.96 -0.67
CA ARG A 104 15.76 -5.52 -0.65
C ARG A 104 14.29 -5.27 -0.86
N PHE A 105 13.82 -4.13 -0.37
CA PHE A 105 12.53 -3.62 -0.78
C PHE A 105 12.65 -3.09 -2.22
N ALA A 106 11.72 -3.49 -3.08
CA ALA A 106 11.67 -3.01 -4.45
C ALA A 106 11.34 -1.51 -4.50
N SER A 107 10.50 -1.05 -3.57
CA SER A 107 10.14 0.34 -3.45
C SER A 107 11.25 1.13 -2.75
N ASN A 108 11.92 1.99 -3.50
CA ASN A 108 12.73 3.10 -2.95
C ASN A 108 11.86 4.33 -2.64
N THR A 109 10.53 4.23 -2.74
CA THR A 109 9.64 5.39 -2.61
C THR A 109 9.09 5.48 -1.19
N LEU A 110 9.31 6.63 -0.54
CA LEU A 110 8.64 6.93 0.73
C LEU A 110 7.12 6.91 0.50
N PRO A 111 6.31 6.51 1.50
CA PRO A 111 4.87 6.67 1.45
C PRO A 111 4.50 8.07 0.96
N ALA A 112 3.51 8.18 0.07
CA ALA A 112 3.13 9.45 -0.56
C ALA A 112 2.97 10.57 0.47
N MET A 113 2.34 10.24 1.60
CA MET A 113 2.16 11.13 2.76
C MET A 113 3.46 11.76 3.29
N LEU A 114 4.60 11.05 3.30
CA LEU A 114 5.88 11.58 3.79
C LEU A 114 6.50 12.64 2.86
N HIS A 115 6.02 12.70 1.61
CA HIS A 115 6.46 13.67 0.60
C HIS A 115 5.58 14.92 0.52
N VAL A 116 4.33 14.88 1.03
CA VAL A 116 3.36 15.95 0.78
C VAL A 116 3.76 17.27 1.43
N CYS A 117 3.97 17.29 2.75
CA CYS A 117 4.31 18.49 3.50
C CYS A 117 4.93 18.15 4.86
N PHE A 118 5.42 19.18 5.57
CA PHE A 118 6.02 19.02 6.90
C PHE A 118 5.06 18.42 7.93
N GLU A 119 3.80 18.85 7.92
CA GLU A 119 2.77 18.37 8.86
C GLU A 119 2.46 16.89 8.63
N ALA A 120 2.21 16.51 7.37
CA ALA A 120 1.98 15.11 6.97
C ALA A 120 3.17 14.23 7.40
N ARG A 121 4.40 14.69 7.15
CA ARG A 121 5.61 13.98 7.58
C ARG A 121 5.70 13.82 9.09
N LYS A 122 5.37 14.86 9.86
CA LYS A 122 5.38 14.81 11.34
C LYS A 122 4.40 13.77 11.88
N VAL A 123 3.22 13.65 11.27
CA VAL A 123 2.24 12.61 11.63
C VAL A 123 2.73 11.24 11.18
N GLY A 124 3.19 11.13 9.94
CA GLY A 124 3.59 9.85 9.34
C GLY A 124 4.78 9.22 10.04
N LEU A 125 5.78 10.00 10.45
CA LEU A 125 6.94 9.47 11.19
C LEU A 125 6.60 8.91 12.59
N LYS A 126 5.39 9.14 13.11
CA LYS A 126 4.90 8.47 14.33
C LYS A 126 4.32 7.08 14.05
N LEU A 127 3.88 6.84 12.82
CA LEU A 127 3.13 5.64 12.43
C LEU A 127 3.99 4.68 11.58
N TYR A 128 4.85 5.23 10.74
CA TYR A 128 5.75 4.47 9.89
C TYR A 128 7.07 4.17 10.61
N THR A 129 7.44 2.90 10.59
CA THR A 129 8.76 2.44 11.03
C THR A 129 9.73 2.50 9.87
N GLN A 130 10.88 3.15 10.07
CA GLN A 130 11.95 3.15 9.08
C GLN A 130 12.69 1.81 9.12
N ILE A 131 12.74 1.13 7.97
CA ILE A 131 13.55 -0.05 7.73
C ILE A 131 14.76 0.37 6.91
N ASN A 132 15.94 0.24 7.53
CA ASN A 132 17.20 0.48 6.84
C ASN A 132 17.51 -0.69 5.90
N ARG A 133 18.15 -0.40 4.76
CA ARG A 133 18.50 -1.41 3.76
C ARG A 133 19.19 -2.62 4.39
N TYR A 134 18.69 -3.80 4.03
CA TYR A 134 19.36 -5.08 4.23
C TYR A 134 20.40 -5.31 3.13
N ALA A 135 21.45 -4.51 3.15
CA ALA A 135 22.70 -4.81 2.49
C ALA A 135 23.76 -3.90 3.09
N ARG A 136 24.98 -4.42 3.13
CA ARG A 136 26.18 -3.90 3.81
C ARG A 136 26.74 -2.60 3.19
N GLU A 137 25.90 -1.65 2.79
CA GLU A 137 26.34 -0.32 2.37
C GLU A 137 26.50 0.55 3.64
N ARG A 138 27.66 0.39 4.29
CA ARG A 138 28.21 1.48 5.09
C ARG A 138 28.36 2.67 4.13
N ASP A 139 27.83 3.83 4.51
CA ASP A 139 28.05 5.13 3.87
C ASP A 139 27.10 5.59 2.76
N ASP A 140 25.80 5.34 2.86
CA ASP A 140 24.84 6.20 2.13
C ASP A 140 24.00 7.07 3.08
N THR A 141 24.41 8.33 3.18
CA THR A 141 23.74 9.40 3.95
C THR A 141 22.50 9.93 3.22
N THR A 142 22.16 9.41 2.04
CA THR A 142 20.96 9.81 1.32
C THR A 142 19.70 9.11 1.86
N ILE A 143 18.58 9.84 1.86
CA ILE A 143 17.25 9.27 2.21
C ILE A 143 16.80 8.24 1.15
N ILE A 144 17.44 8.27 -0.03
CA ILE A 144 17.20 7.39 -1.17
C ILE A 144 17.67 5.98 -0.79
N GLY A 145 16.72 5.07 -0.59
CA GLY A 145 17.00 3.70 -0.17
C GLY A 145 16.50 3.34 1.23
N ARG A 146 15.87 4.27 1.96
CA ARG A 146 15.14 3.96 3.19
C ARG A 146 13.73 3.52 2.85
N THR A 147 13.31 2.36 3.35
CA THR A 147 11.91 1.93 3.27
C THR A 147 11.23 2.30 4.56
N PHE A 148 10.02 2.85 4.47
CA PHE A 148 9.19 3.09 5.64
C PHE A 148 8.03 2.11 5.56
N VAL A 149 7.61 1.51 6.68
CA VAL A 149 6.50 0.54 6.72
C VAL A 149 5.59 0.86 7.90
N ASN A 150 4.30 0.97 7.64
CA ASN A 150 3.28 0.99 8.70
C ASN A 150 2.81 -0.45 8.93
N PHE A 151 3.39 -1.15 9.91
CA PHE A 151 3.10 -2.56 10.17
C PHE A 151 1.64 -2.84 10.57
N ASN A 152 0.84 -1.81 10.88
CA ASN A 152 -0.58 -1.96 11.16
C ASN A 152 -1.46 -2.04 9.91
N THR A 153 -0.98 -1.56 8.76
CA THR A 153 -1.83 -1.41 7.55
C THR A 153 -1.13 -1.79 6.26
N ASP A 154 0.19 -1.61 6.16
CA ASP A 154 0.97 -2.00 4.98
C ASP A 154 1.03 -3.53 4.85
N ILE A 155 0.98 -4.02 3.62
CA ILE A 155 1.03 -5.44 3.26
C ILE A 155 2.42 -5.76 2.72
N ILE A 156 3.14 -6.66 3.38
CA ILE A 156 4.46 -7.10 2.92
C ILE A 156 4.28 -8.18 1.85
N LEU A 157 4.77 -7.94 0.64
CA LEU A 157 4.68 -8.90 -0.46
C LEU A 157 5.99 -9.64 -0.69
N LEU A 158 5.92 -10.97 -0.74
CA LEU A 158 7.02 -11.86 -1.10
C LEU A 158 6.61 -12.68 -2.34
N GLU A 159 7.46 -12.67 -3.37
CA GLU A 159 7.10 -13.22 -4.69
C GLU A 159 6.88 -14.75 -4.69
N THR A 160 7.47 -15.50 -3.76
CA THR A 160 7.28 -16.95 -3.74
C THR A 160 7.25 -17.49 -2.33
N VAL A 161 6.63 -18.66 -2.15
CA VAL A 161 6.68 -19.42 -0.89
C VAL A 161 8.12 -19.62 -0.43
N ASP A 162 9.03 -19.98 -1.34
CA ASP A 162 10.44 -20.18 -1.00
C ASP A 162 11.11 -18.88 -0.56
N THR A 163 10.74 -17.74 -1.14
CA THR A 163 11.17 -16.41 -0.68
C THR A 163 10.71 -16.17 0.76
N VAL A 164 9.48 -16.53 1.12
CA VAL A 164 8.98 -16.42 2.50
C VAL A 164 9.81 -17.27 3.46
N LYS A 165 10.09 -18.52 3.10
CA LYS A 165 10.91 -19.44 3.92
C LYS A 165 12.30 -18.87 4.15
N ARG A 166 12.93 -18.37 3.09
CA ARG A 166 14.29 -17.83 3.16
C ARG A 166 14.32 -16.50 3.90
N PHE A 167 13.33 -15.64 3.69
CA PHE A 167 13.21 -14.36 4.38
C PHE A 167 13.02 -14.54 5.90
N SER A 168 12.12 -15.46 6.29
CA SER A 168 11.85 -15.78 7.70
C SER A 168 13.07 -16.33 8.44
N ASN A 169 13.95 -17.02 7.72
CA ASN A 169 15.17 -17.61 8.26
C ASN A 169 16.42 -16.74 8.05
N SER A 170 16.28 -15.59 7.37
CA SER A 170 17.41 -14.72 7.07
C SER A 170 17.88 -13.99 8.33
N ALA A 171 19.17 -14.16 8.65
CA ALA A 171 19.86 -13.39 9.67
C ALA A 171 20.18 -11.96 9.21
N ASP A 172 20.02 -11.64 7.93
CA ASP A 172 20.24 -10.28 7.43
C ASP A 172 19.07 -9.37 7.80
N ALA A 173 17.89 -9.96 8.09
CA ALA A 173 16.69 -9.41 8.75
C ALA A 173 16.90 -8.48 9.96
N VAL A 174 18.09 -8.54 10.55
CA VAL A 174 18.27 -8.47 12.00
C VAL A 174 18.87 -7.13 12.42
N LEU A 175 18.05 -6.27 13.01
CA LEU A 175 18.54 -5.20 13.88
C LEU A 175 18.59 -5.77 15.31
N GLN A 176 19.78 -5.80 15.92
CA GLN A 176 19.95 -6.20 17.34
C GLN A 176 19.46 -7.62 17.71
N GLY A 177 19.52 -8.59 16.79
CA GLY A 177 19.07 -9.97 17.03
C GLY A 177 17.60 -10.26 16.67
N LYS A 178 16.84 -9.25 16.22
CA LYS A 178 15.42 -9.34 15.87
C LYS A 178 15.14 -8.93 14.43
N ASN A 179 14.31 -9.71 13.72
CA ASN A 179 13.90 -9.37 12.37
C ASN A 179 12.66 -8.48 12.43
N ILE A 180 12.87 -7.17 12.33
CA ILE A 180 11.81 -6.17 12.54
C ILE A 180 10.60 -6.40 11.63
N VAL A 181 10.80 -6.96 10.44
CA VAL A 181 9.70 -7.27 9.53
C VAL A 181 8.92 -8.46 10.03
N THR A 182 9.59 -9.58 10.32
CA THR A 182 8.87 -10.79 10.76
C THR A 182 8.21 -10.59 12.12
N ASP A 183 8.85 -9.84 13.01
CA ASP A 183 8.36 -9.61 14.37
C ASP A 183 7.14 -8.68 14.44
N ASN A 184 6.94 -7.81 13.43
CA ASN A 184 5.86 -6.80 13.44
C ASN A 184 4.87 -6.95 12.29
N CYS A 185 5.15 -7.75 11.26
CA CYS A 185 4.30 -7.86 10.09
C CYS A 185 2.96 -8.53 10.42
N LYS A 186 1.88 -7.74 10.36
CA LYS A 186 0.50 -8.20 10.54
C LYS A 186 -0.15 -8.68 9.26
N HIS A 187 0.32 -8.19 8.10
CA HIS A 187 -0.30 -8.45 6.81
C HIS A 187 0.77 -8.88 5.81
N LEU A 188 0.71 -10.16 5.41
CA LEU A 188 1.64 -10.76 4.46
C LEU A 188 0.90 -11.14 3.19
N ALA A 189 1.47 -10.83 2.03
CA ALA A 189 1.03 -11.33 0.74
C ALA A 189 2.10 -12.24 0.14
N VAL A 190 1.67 -13.34 -0.46
CA VAL A 190 2.53 -14.30 -1.15
C VAL A 190 1.97 -14.56 -2.52
N VAL A 191 2.81 -14.44 -3.55
CA VAL A 191 2.41 -14.86 -4.90
C VAL A 191 2.60 -16.38 -5.01
N ASP A 192 1.52 -17.09 -5.32
CA ASP A 192 1.54 -18.53 -5.60
C ASP A 192 0.56 -18.83 -6.72
N GLY A 193 0.97 -19.65 -7.69
CA GLY A 193 0.08 -20.11 -8.77
C GLY A 193 -0.87 -21.21 -8.32
N GLU A 194 -0.65 -21.80 -7.15
CA GLU A 194 -1.48 -22.84 -6.57
C GLU A 194 -2.06 -22.39 -5.22
N ALA A 195 -2.90 -21.36 -5.23
CA ALA A 195 -3.48 -20.80 -4.01
C ALA A 195 -4.19 -21.83 -3.10
N LYS A 196 -4.71 -22.92 -3.67
CA LYS A 196 -5.40 -24.00 -2.95
C LYS A 196 -4.46 -24.86 -2.10
N THR A 197 -3.21 -25.08 -2.53
CA THR A 197 -2.23 -25.95 -1.82
C THR A 197 -1.29 -25.15 -0.91
N LEU A 198 -1.28 -23.82 -1.03
CA LEU A 198 -0.40 -22.94 -0.26
C LEU A 198 -0.53 -23.11 1.27
N PRO A 199 -1.74 -23.17 1.88
CA PRO A 199 -1.84 -23.33 3.33
C PRO A 199 -1.15 -24.59 3.83
N GLU A 200 -1.20 -25.70 3.07
CA GLU A 200 -0.53 -26.95 3.41
C GLU A 200 0.99 -26.87 3.23
N ARG A 201 1.44 -26.19 2.16
CA ARG A 201 2.87 -25.94 1.88
C ARG A 201 3.51 -25.01 2.91
N LEU A 202 2.74 -24.10 3.50
CA LEU A 202 3.15 -23.23 4.61
C LEU A 202 3.01 -23.91 5.98
N LYS A 203 2.09 -24.88 6.15
CA LYS A 203 1.87 -25.64 7.39
C LYS A 203 2.86 -26.81 7.61
N SER A 204 3.39 -27.43 6.54
CA SER A 204 4.53 -28.36 6.65
C SER A 204 5.73 -27.60 7.25
N PRO A 205 6.61 -28.23 8.07
CA PRO A 205 7.12 -27.75 9.38
C PRO A 205 7.91 -26.42 9.36
N LEU A 206 7.29 -25.39 8.82
CA LEU A 206 7.74 -24.02 8.78
C LEU A 206 7.03 -23.35 9.93
N LYS A 207 7.73 -23.26 11.05
CA LYS A 207 7.49 -22.19 12.01
C LYS A 207 7.83 -20.88 11.29
N LEU A 208 6.90 -20.37 10.49
CA LEU A 208 6.91 -19.00 10.02
C LEU A 208 7.06 -18.13 11.26
N LYS A 209 8.16 -17.37 11.35
CA LYS A 209 8.48 -16.53 12.51
C LYS A 209 7.75 -15.20 12.47
N PHE A 210 6.50 -15.21 12.00
CA PHE A 210 5.67 -14.01 11.93
C PHE A 210 4.73 -13.99 13.15
N ASP A 211 5.27 -13.55 14.28
CA ASP A 211 4.61 -13.67 15.58
C ASP A 211 3.31 -12.85 15.65
N GLU A 212 3.24 -11.75 14.90
CA GLU A 212 2.09 -10.82 14.87
C GLU A 212 1.20 -11.00 13.63
N LEU A 213 1.37 -12.07 12.84
CA LEU A 213 0.63 -12.23 11.58
C LEU A 213 -0.88 -12.36 11.83
N GLN A 214 -1.67 -11.43 11.26
CA GLN A 214 -3.13 -11.42 11.33
C GLN A 214 -3.75 -11.88 10.02
N THR A 215 -3.20 -11.44 8.88
CA THR A 215 -3.74 -11.73 7.55
C THR A 215 -2.66 -12.24 6.61
N LEU A 216 -2.96 -13.36 5.94
CA LEU A 216 -2.17 -13.89 4.84
C LEU A 216 -2.98 -13.80 3.54
N TYR A 217 -2.52 -12.99 2.59
CA TYR A 217 -3.06 -12.88 1.25
C TYR A 217 -2.31 -13.84 0.32
N VAL A 218 -3.08 -14.53 -0.52
CA VAL A 218 -2.55 -15.37 -1.59
C VAL A 218 -2.90 -14.73 -2.90
N VAL A 219 -1.87 -14.41 -3.67
CA VAL A 219 -2.01 -13.63 -4.89
C VAL A 219 -1.73 -14.56 -6.06
N ASP A 220 -2.74 -14.80 -6.88
CA ASP A 220 -2.55 -15.51 -8.14
C ASP A 220 -1.72 -14.62 -9.08
N LYS A 221 -0.60 -15.14 -9.60
CA LYS A 221 0.25 -14.39 -10.56
C LYS A 221 -0.46 -14.30 -11.92
N TYR A 222 -1.24 -13.25 -12.13
CA TYR A 222 -1.99 -13.08 -13.38
C TYR A 222 -1.17 -12.55 -14.57
N THR A 223 0.11 -12.22 -14.41
CA THR A 223 0.92 -11.69 -15.51
C THR A 223 2.16 -12.55 -15.80
N TYR A 224 2.21 -13.04 -17.05
CA TYR A 224 3.33 -13.79 -17.64
C TYR A 224 4.64 -12.98 -17.74
N MET A 225 4.60 -11.67 -17.42
CA MET A 225 5.76 -10.79 -17.36
C MET A 225 5.75 -10.03 -16.04
N GLY A 226 6.69 -10.40 -15.17
CA GLY A 226 6.72 -10.00 -13.76
C GLY A 226 6.89 -8.51 -13.48
N ALA A 227 6.53 -8.17 -12.25
CA ALA A 227 6.63 -6.87 -11.57
C ALA A 227 5.76 -5.73 -12.13
N SER A 228 4.96 -5.14 -11.23
CA SER A 228 4.37 -3.82 -11.46
C SER A 228 5.50 -2.80 -11.64
N LYS A 229 5.54 -2.11 -12.78
CA LYS A 229 6.56 -1.07 -13.07
C LYS A 229 6.60 0.05 -12.02
N THR A 230 5.54 0.21 -11.24
CA THR A 230 5.42 1.26 -10.21
C THR A 230 5.74 0.77 -8.80
N GLY A 231 5.98 -0.53 -8.60
CA GLY A 231 6.23 -1.12 -7.27
C GLY A 231 5.03 -1.10 -6.32
N ASN A 232 3.87 -0.61 -6.78
CA ASN A 232 2.60 -0.66 -6.07
C ASN A 232 1.72 -1.67 -6.79
N LEU A 233 1.41 -2.78 -6.12
CA LEU A 233 0.35 -3.68 -6.53
C LEU A 233 -0.94 -3.18 -5.88
N THR A 234 -1.95 -2.91 -6.70
CA THR A 234 -3.31 -2.71 -6.21
C THR A 234 -3.96 -4.08 -6.23
N PHE A 235 -4.34 -4.59 -5.05
CA PHE A 235 -5.21 -5.77 -4.99
C PHE A 235 -6.57 -5.33 -5.51
N VAL A 236 -6.98 -5.89 -6.65
CA VAL A 236 -8.38 -5.85 -7.06
C VAL A 236 -8.97 -7.14 -6.53
N ASP A 237 -9.94 -7.04 -5.63
CA ASP A 237 -10.75 -8.20 -5.27
C ASP A 237 -11.36 -8.74 -6.55
N THR A 238 -10.92 -9.92 -6.99
CA THR A 238 -11.62 -10.64 -8.02
C THR A 238 -12.95 -11.06 -7.42
N PRO A 239 -14.10 -10.61 -7.96
CA PRO A 239 -15.37 -11.12 -7.49
C PRO A 239 -15.35 -12.64 -7.61
N GLU A 240 -15.78 -13.33 -6.55
CA GLU A 240 -15.98 -14.78 -6.54
C GLU A 240 -16.91 -15.15 -7.71
N GLY A 241 -16.36 -15.45 -8.88
CA GLY A 241 -17.17 -15.66 -10.08
C GLY A 241 -16.48 -15.53 -11.43
N SER A 242 -15.34 -14.84 -11.55
CA SER A 242 -14.63 -14.77 -12.85
C SER A 242 -13.68 -15.96 -13.06
N ARG A 243 -14.16 -17.18 -12.80
CA ARG A 243 -13.58 -18.41 -13.37
C ARG A 243 -14.60 -18.99 -14.35
N GLU A 244 -14.72 -18.34 -15.50
CA GLU A 244 -15.20 -19.03 -16.70
C GLU A 244 -14.35 -18.62 -17.90
N GLN A 245 -13.85 -19.67 -18.57
CA GLN A 245 -13.12 -19.80 -19.85
C GLN A 245 -11.60 -19.70 -19.82
#